data_AF-A0AAW8IHA9-F1
#
_entry.id   AF-A0AAW8IHA9-F1
#
_cell.length_a   1.000
_cell.length_b   1.000
_cell.length_c   1.000
_cell.angle_alpha   90.00
_cell.angle_beta   90.00
_cell.angle_gamma   90.00
#
_symmetry.space_group_name_H-M   'P 1'
#
loop_
_entity.id
_entity.type
_entity.pdbx_description
1 polymer ?
#
loop_
_entity_poly.entity_id
_entity_poly.type
_entity_poly.pdbx_seq_one_letter_code
_entity_poly.pdbx_strand_id
1 'polypeptide(L)'
;MQVNKEKIQVLKNQRIKITFPEINKQESLPIVDCPQKVRHFLGAFFMKRKEKFSVAFKLDCIELHQNSYRSIDSIATEKGFNESNLRKWISFYNKYGISGLRPRKNKSYSLKFKLKVLKAIHTEFISQREACVRFDIPAQSTVLNWQRDYEKGGILGLENKPIGRPKIMSDYKRKKRKSDKPLTREEELLLENERLRAENDFLKKLDALTLKKNKQKPSKN
;
A
#
# COMPACT_ATOMS: atom_id res chain seq x y z
N MET A 1 -11.78 27.53 -36.65
CA MET A 1 -11.74 26.94 -35.28
C MET A 1 -12.27 25.50 -35.19
N GLN A 2 -12.59 24.81 -36.30
CA GLN A 2 -13.09 23.42 -36.29
C GLN A 2 -11.97 22.36 -36.10
N VAL A 3 -10.79 22.61 -36.66
CA VAL A 3 -9.67 21.63 -36.77
C VAL A 3 -9.12 21.18 -35.41
N ASN A 4 -9.20 22.01 -34.38
CA ASN A 4 -8.72 21.66 -33.04
C ASN A 4 -9.68 20.76 -32.25
N LYS A 5 -11.00 20.79 -32.56
CA LYS A 5 -11.97 19.90 -31.90
C LYS A 5 -11.81 18.45 -32.38
N GLU A 6 -11.50 18.26 -33.66
CA GLU A 6 -11.27 16.95 -34.26
C GLU A 6 -9.94 16.32 -33.82
N LYS A 7 -8.84 17.09 -33.75
CA LYS A 7 -7.57 16.59 -33.18
C LYS A 7 -7.71 16.17 -31.71
N ILE A 8 -8.49 16.91 -30.93
CA ILE A 8 -8.82 16.52 -29.54
C ILE A 8 -9.67 15.24 -29.54
N GLN A 9 -10.58 15.05 -30.49
CA GLN A 9 -11.40 13.84 -30.60
C GLN A 9 -10.59 12.60 -31.03
N VAL A 10 -9.60 12.76 -31.92
CA VAL A 10 -8.70 11.68 -32.33
C VAL A 10 -7.73 11.30 -31.20
N LEU A 11 -7.21 12.27 -30.44
CA LEU A 11 -6.38 12.00 -29.25
C LEU A 11 -7.19 11.42 -28.07
N LYS A 12 -8.50 11.72 -27.98
CA LYS A 12 -9.43 11.07 -27.04
C LYS A 12 -9.66 9.58 -27.37
N ASN A 13 -9.52 9.19 -28.63
CA ASN A 13 -9.71 7.80 -29.09
C ASN A 13 -8.47 6.91 -28.91
N GLN A 14 -7.32 7.46 -28.52
CA GLN A 14 -6.10 6.68 -28.25
C GLN A 14 -5.94 6.27 -26.77
N ARG A 15 -6.89 6.57 -25.90
CA ARG A 15 -6.84 6.19 -24.49
C ARG A 15 -7.73 4.98 -24.21
N ILE A 16 -7.11 3.80 -24.32
CA ILE A 16 -7.47 2.49 -23.72
C ILE A 16 -8.98 2.20 -23.68
N LYS A 17 -9.44 1.34 -24.58
CA LYS A 17 -10.76 0.72 -24.55
C LYS A 17 -10.92 -0.10 -23.26
N ILE A 18 -11.43 0.50 -22.19
CA ILE A 18 -11.88 -0.24 -21.00
C ILE A 18 -13.32 -0.67 -21.29
N THR A 19 -13.45 -1.83 -21.90
CA THR A 19 -14.72 -2.57 -21.97
C THR A 19 -15.06 -3.05 -20.56
N PHE A 20 -16.20 -2.63 -20.03
CA PHE A 20 -16.80 -3.19 -18.82
C PHE A 20 -17.68 -4.36 -19.25
N PRO A 21 -17.27 -5.63 -19.07
CA PRO A 21 -18.13 -6.74 -19.41
C PRO A 21 -19.29 -6.86 -18.40
N GLU A 22 -20.45 -7.18 -18.94
CA GLU A 22 -21.62 -7.60 -18.19
C GLU A 22 -21.38 -8.97 -17.52
N ILE A 23 -22.05 -9.14 -16.39
CA ILE A 23 -21.87 -10.22 -15.40
C ILE A 23 -22.16 -11.57 -16.04
N ASN A 24 -21.21 -12.51 -15.96
CA ASN A 24 -21.56 -13.93 -15.91
C ASN A 24 -20.59 -14.72 -15.02
N LYS A 25 -21.16 -15.74 -14.36
CA LYS A 25 -20.66 -16.40 -13.14
C LYS A 25 -19.41 -17.28 -13.35
N GLN A 26 -18.62 -17.32 -12.27
CA GLN A 26 -17.77 -18.41 -11.76
C GLN A 26 -16.78 -19.10 -12.72
N GLU A 27 -15.49 -18.85 -12.46
CA GLU A 27 -14.45 -19.89 -12.52
C GLU A 27 -13.29 -19.50 -11.60
N SER A 28 -13.03 -20.32 -10.59
CA SER A 28 -11.93 -20.17 -9.64
C SER A 28 -10.69 -20.89 -10.15
N LEU A 29 -9.62 -20.16 -10.44
CA LEU A 29 -8.30 -20.73 -10.77
C LEU A 29 -7.36 -20.74 -9.56
N PRO A 30 -6.42 -21.70 -9.50
CA PRO A 30 -5.68 -22.02 -8.27
C PRO A 30 -4.60 -20.98 -7.92
N ILE A 31 -4.44 -20.78 -6.61
CA ILE A 31 -3.49 -19.85 -6.00
C ILE A 31 -2.09 -20.46 -6.08
N VAL A 32 -1.17 -19.79 -6.78
CA VAL A 32 0.27 -20.07 -6.74
C VAL A 32 0.92 -19.24 -5.64
N ASP A 33 1.40 -19.91 -4.59
CA ASP A 33 2.05 -19.29 -3.44
C ASP A 33 3.45 -18.78 -3.78
N CYS A 34 3.66 -17.47 -3.59
CA CYS A 34 4.97 -16.81 -3.70
C CYS A 34 5.52 -16.51 -2.29
N PRO A 35 6.78 -16.87 -1.96
CA PRO A 35 7.30 -16.76 -0.60
C PRO A 35 7.53 -15.30 -0.17
N GLN A 36 7.14 -14.99 1.07
CA GLN A 36 7.13 -13.64 1.63
C GLN A 36 8.52 -13.15 2.08
N LYS A 37 8.85 -11.92 1.67
CA LYS A 37 10.03 -11.17 2.12
C LYS A 37 9.84 -10.72 3.57
N VAL A 38 10.67 -11.25 4.48
CA VAL A 38 10.65 -10.92 5.92
C VAL A 38 11.05 -9.45 6.12
N ARG A 39 10.17 -8.64 6.71
CA ARG A 39 10.48 -7.29 7.19
C ARG A 39 10.33 -7.23 8.71
N HIS A 40 11.29 -6.62 9.37
CA HIS A 40 11.38 -6.48 10.82
C HIS A 40 10.22 -5.64 11.38
N PHE A 41 9.70 -6.10 12.52
CA PHE A 41 8.62 -5.49 13.28
C PHE A 41 9.10 -4.23 14.00
N LEU A 42 8.57 -3.06 13.63
CA LEU A 42 8.49 -1.92 14.57
C LEU A 42 7.02 -1.68 14.92
N GLY A 43 6.77 -1.45 16.21
CA GLY A 43 5.45 -1.33 16.82
C GLY A 43 4.57 -0.23 16.21
N ALA A 44 3.26 -0.36 16.43
CA ALA A 44 2.27 0.57 15.90
C ALA A 44 2.25 1.87 16.73
N PHE A 45 2.98 2.88 16.25
CA PHE A 45 2.87 4.26 16.74
C PHE A 45 1.61 4.92 16.18
N PHE A 46 0.65 5.25 17.04
CA PHE A 46 -0.51 6.08 16.67
C PHE A 46 -0.08 7.55 16.49
N MET A 47 0.46 7.89 15.32
CA MET A 47 0.78 9.28 14.99
C MET A 47 -0.49 10.06 14.58
N LYS A 48 -0.84 11.10 15.35
CA LYS A 48 -1.86 12.08 14.97
C LYS A 48 -1.41 12.78 13.68
N ARG A 49 -2.24 12.77 12.62
CA ARG A 49 -1.91 13.42 11.34
C ARG A 49 -1.71 14.92 11.59
N LYS A 50 -0.48 15.41 11.38
CA LYS A 50 -0.17 16.85 11.43
C LYS A 50 -0.68 17.54 10.17
N GLU A 51 -1.46 18.60 10.35
CA GLU A 51 -1.90 19.46 9.26
C GLU A 51 -0.73 20.34 8.83
N LYS A 52 -0.39 20.29 7.54
CA LYS A 52 0.70 21.13 6.98
C LYS A 52 0.27 22.59 6.77
N PHE A 53 -1.00 22.81 6.44
CA PHE A 53 -1.54 24.12 6.09
C PHE A 53 -2.86 24.34 6.82
N SER A 54 -2.97 25.45 7.55
CA SER A 54 -4.18 25.86 8.25
C SER A 54 -5.30 26.21 7.27
N VAL A 55 -6.55 26.18 7.72
CA VAL A 55 -7.69 26.57 6.87
C VAL A 55 -7.61 28.05 6.50
N ALA A 56 -7.23 28.92 7.44
CA ALA A 56 -7.06 30.35 7.22
C ALA A 56 -6.01 30.63 6.12
N PHE A 57 -4.86 29.94 6.16
CA PHE A 57 -3.82 30.08 5.14
C PHE A 57 -4.31 29.68 3.74
N LYS A 58 -5.11 28.61 3.64
CA LYS A 58 -5.67 28.19 2.35
C LYS A 58 -6.67 29.20 1.81
N LEU A 59 -7.47 29.82 2.69
CA LEU A 59 -8.43 30.87 2.30
C LEU A 59 -7.70 32.11 1.79
N ASP A 60 -6.68 32.58 2.50
CA ASP A 60 -5.82 33.71 2.07
C ASP A 60 -5.27 33.47 0.66
N CYS A 61 -4.71 32.28 0.39
CA CYS A 61 -4.19 31.95 -0.94
C CYS A 61 -5.27 31.94 -2.05
N ILE A 62 -6.50 31.51 -1.73
CA ILE A 62 -7.62 31.50 -2.68
C ILE A 62 -8.11 32.93 -2.94
N GLU A 63 -8.21 33.74 -1.89
CA GLU A 63 -8.62 35.13 -1.98
C GLU A 63 -7.63 35.96 -2.78
N LEU A 64 -6.33 35.78 -2.56
CA LEU A 64 -5.27 36.39 -3.37
C LEU A 64 -5.36 36.02 -4.86
N HIS A 65 -5.79 34.80 -5.18
CA HIS A 65 -5.99 34.39 -6.56
C HIS A 65 -7.24 35.04 -7.17
N GLN A 66 -8.34 35.10 -6.42
CA GLN A 66 -9.63 35.62 -6.89
C GLN A 66 -9.65 37.16 -7.00
N ASN A 67 -9.08 37.86 -6.00
CA ASN A 67 -9.19 39.32 -5.90
C ASN A 67 -8.03 40.05 -6.61
N SER A 68 -6.82 39.49 -6.57
CA SER A 68 -5.62 40.15 -7.10
C SER A 68 -5.23 39.68 -8.51
N TYR A 69 -6.05 38.83 -9.15
CA TYR A 69 -5.79 38.21 -10.47
C TYR A 69 -4.39 37.57 -10.59
N ARG A 70 -3.79 37.16 -9.47
CA ARG A 70 -2.44 36.57 -9.47
C ARG A 70 -2.49 35.14 -9.97
N SER A 71 -1.47 34.74 -10.72
CA SER A 71 -1.36 33.37 -11.21
C SER A 71 -1.17 32.40 -10.05
N ILE A 72 -1.72 31.19 -10.19
CA ILE A 72 -1.62 30.15 -9.17
C ILE A 72 -0.16 29.80 -8.90
N ASP A 73 0.66 29.76 -9.95
CA ASP A 73 2.09 29.44 -9.88
C ASP A 73 2.90 30.50 -9.10
N SER A 74 2.60 31.78 -9.32
CA SER A 74 3.24 32.88 -8.59
C SER A 74 2.94 32.79 -7.09
N ILE A 75 1.68 32.60 -6.71
CA ILE A 75 1.28 32.47 -5.29
C ILE A 75 1.94 31.25 -4.66
N ALA A 76 1.96 30.13 -5.37
CA ALA A 76 2.54 28.87 -4.88
C ALA A 76 4.05 29.00 -4.65
N THR A 77 4.76 29.67 -5.56
CA THR A 77 6.19 29.95 -5.45
C THR A 77 6.48 30.92 -4.31
N GLU A 78 5.74 32.03 -4.21
CA GLU A 78 5.88 33.05 -3.15
C GLU A 78 5.67 32.43 -1.75
N LYS A 79 4.64 31.57 -1.62
CA LYS A 79 4.23 30.96 -0.34
C LYS A 79 4.90 29.61 -0.06
N GLY A 80 5.77 29.12 -0.95
CA GLY A 80 6.58 27.92 -0.75
C GLY A 80 5.83 26.59 -0.76
N PHE A 81 4.83 26.41 -1.63
CA PHE A 81 4.13 25.14 -1.80
C PHE A 81 3.87 24.79 -3.27
N ASN A 82 3.55 23.52 -3.58
CA ASN A 82 3.27 23.11 -4.96
C ASN A 82 1.98 23.70 -5.52
N GLU A 83 2.00 24.29 -6.72
CA GLU A 83 0.84 24.86 -7.43
C GLU A 83 -0.39 23.93 -7.45
N SER A 84 -0.16 22.62 -7.61
CA SER A 84 -1.20 21.59 -7.59
C SER A 84 -2.05 21.58 -6.30
N ASN A 85 -1.49 22.01 -5.16
CA ASN A 85 -2.22 22.15 -3.91
C ASN A 85 -3.25 23.29 -3.98
N LEU A 86 -2.86 24.45 -4.50
CA LEU A 86 -3.77 25.61 -4.62
C LEU A 86 -4.87 25.33 -5.64
N ARG A 87 -4.54 24.75 -6.81
CA ARG A 87 -5.56 24.28 -7.79
C ARG A 87 -6.59 23.36 -7.13
N LYS A 88 -6.13 22.44 -6.30
CA LYS A 88 -6.99 21.53 -5.54
C LYS A 88 -7.85 22.29 -4.52
N TRP A 89 -7.27 23.18 -3.73
CA TRP A 89 -8.02 23.96 -2.73
C TRP A 89 -9.10 24.80 -3.38
N ILE A 90 -8.79 25.50 -4.48
CA ILE A 90 -9.77 26.26 -5.28
C ILE A 90 -10.90 25.34 -5.75
N SER A 91 -10.58 24.18 -6.32
CA SER A 91 -11.60 23.24 -6.84
C SER A 91 -12.55 22.73 -5.74
N PHE A 92 -12.02 22.45 -4.55
CA PHE A 92 -12.84 22.03 -3.41
C PHE A 92 -13.61 23.18 -2.77
N TYR A 93 -13.03 24.38 -2.73
CA TYR A 93 -13.68 25.58 -2.22
C TYR A 93 -14.86 25.97 -3.10
N ASN A 94 -14.69 25.98 -4.43
CA ASN A 94 -15.76 26.32 -5.36
C ASN A 94 -16.98 25.40 -5.22
N LYS A 95 -16.78 24.12 -4.84
CA LYS A 95 -17.89 23.16 -4.68
C LYS A 95 -18.46 23.10 -3.26
N TYR A 96 -17.62 23.13 -2.24
CA TYR A 96 -18.01 22.85 -0.84
C TYR A 96 -17.80 24.05 0.10
N GLY A 97 -17.34 25.19 -0.43
CA GLY A 97 -16.95 26.35 0.36
C GLY A 97 -15.83 26.05 1.35
N ILE A 98 -15.88 26.74 2.49
CA ILE A 98 -14.92 26.59 3.60
C ILE A 98 -14.81 25.13 4.08
N SER A 99 -15.91 24.37 4.03
CA SER A 99 -15.91 22.97 4.45
C SER A 99 -14.98 22.10 3.60
N GLY A 100 -14.79 22.44 2.31
CA GLY A 100 -13.89 21.75 1.39
C GLY A 100 -12.41 21.90 1.73
N LEU A 101 -12.05 22.94 2.48
CA LEU A 101 -10.67 23.24 2.90
C LEU A 101 -10.29 22.58 4.23
N ARG A 102 -11.29 22.09 4.96
CA ARG A 102 -11.09 21.45 6.25
C ARG A 102 -10.30 20.14 6.11
N PRO A 103 -9.55 19.76 7.15
CA PRO A 103 -8.85 18.48 7.23
C PRO A 103 -9.82 17.31 7.08
N ARG A 104 -9.41 16.29 6.33
CA ARG A 104 -10.23 15.12 6.04
C ARG A 104 -9.70 13.90 6.78
N LYS A 105 -10.61 13.14 7.39
CA LYS A 105 -10.33 11.84 8.01
C LYS A 105 -10.03 10.80 6.93
N ASN A 106 -9.29 9.75 7.31
CA ASN A 106 -9.10 8.60 6.42
C ASN A 106 -10.47 7.93 6.21
N LYS A 107 -10.83 7.72 4.95
CA LYS A 107 -12.08 7.06 4.56
C LYS A 107 -11.73 5.72 3.91
N SER A 108 -12.44 4.67 4.30
CA SER A 108 -12.51 3.44 3.51
C SER A 108 -13.65 3.58 2.50
N TYR A 109 -13.47 3.03 1.31
CA TYR A 109 -14.45 3.09 0.24
C TYR A 109 -14.94 1.67 -0.08
N SER A 110 -16.25 1.52 -0.21
CA SER A 110 -16.84 0.24 -0.60
C SER A 110 -16.54 -0.07 -2.08
N LEU A 111 -16.51 -1.36 -2.43
CA LEU A 111 -16.32 -1.81 -3.80
C LEU A 111 -17.32 -1.14 -4.77
N LYS A 112 -18.61 -1.13 -4.39
CA LYS A 112 -19.69 -0.47 -5.15
C LYS A 112 -19.41 1.01 -5.38
N PHE A 113 -18.88 1.72 -4.39
CA PHE A 113 -18.52 3.13 -4.55
C PHE A 113 -17.35 3.31 -5.52
N LYS A 114 -16.28 2.52 -5.38
CA LYS A 114 -15.12 2.58 -6.30
C LYS A 114 -15.56 2.37 -7.75
N LEU A 115 -16.39 1.34 -8.00
CA LEU A 115 -16.94 1.07 -9.33
C LEU A 115 -17.80 2.22 -9.86
N LYS A 116 -18.65 2.83 -9.02
CA LYS A 116 -19.45 4.00 -9.41
C LYS A 116 -18.57 5.15 -9.88
N VAL A 117 -17.49 5.44 -9.16
CA VAL A 117 -16.55 6.53 -9.49
C VAL A 117 -15.84 6.24 -10.82
N LEU A 118 -15.32 5.01 -10.99
CA LEU A 118 -14.65 4.62 -12.23
C LEU A 118 -15.61 4.66 -13.42
N LYS A 119 -16.81 4.11 -13.27
CA LYS A 119 -17.84 4.14 -14.33
C LYS A 119 -18.13 5.58 -14.74
N ALA A 120 -18.34 6.50 -13.79
CA ALA A 120 -18.59 7.90 -14.11
C ALA A 120 -17.44 8.56 -14.88
N ILE A 121 -16.18 8.26 -14.53
CA ILE A 121 -15.00 8.77 -15.27
C ILE A 121 -15.02 8.26 -16.72
N HIS A 122 -15.38 7.00 -16.94
CA HIS A 122 -15.41 6.41 -18.28
C HIS A 122 -16.62 6.84 -19.11
N THR A 123 -17.81 6.92 -18.51
CA THR A 123 -19.04 7.24 -19.25
C THR A 123 -19.20 8.73 -19.50
N GLU A 124 -18.79 9.57 -18.55
CA GLU A 124 -18.95 11.02 -18.63
C GLU A 124 -17.66 11.73 -19.08
N PHE A 125 -16.57 10.98 -19.29
CA PHE A 125 -15.26 11.49 -19.71
C PHE A 125 -14.69 12.62 -18.83
N ILE A 126 -15.09 12.65 -17.55
CA ILE A 126 -14.61 13.63 -16.58
C ILE A 126 -13.17 13.32 -16.15
N SER A 127 -12.41 14.36 -15.83
CA SER A 127 -11.03 14.17 -15.35
C SER A 127 -11.01 13.51 -13.96
N GLN A 128 -9.93 12.83 -13.58
CA GLN A 128 -9.82 12.24 -12.24
C GLN A 128 -9.89 13.30 -11.13
N ARG A 129 -9.40 14.52 -11.39
CA ARG A 129 -9.47 15.64 -10.44
C ARG A 129 -10.91 16.10 -10.24
N GLU A 130 -11.65 16.22 -11.33
CA GLU A 130 -13.07 16.56 -11.31
C GLU A 130 -13.89 15.46 -10.62
N ALA A 131 -13.63 14.19 -10.91
CA ALA A 131 -14.24 13.07 -10.20
C ALA A 131 -13.94 13.12 -8.69
N CYS A 132 -12.73 13.51 -8.28
CA CYS A 132 -12.41 13.68 -6.86
C CYS A 132 -13.27 14.75 -6.20
N VAL A 133 -13.46 15.89 -6.87
CA VAL A 133 -14.34 16.96 -6.39
C VAL A 133 -15.79 16.50 -6.41
N ARG A 134 -16.23 15.78 -7.46
CA ARG A 134 -17.60 15.28 -7.59
C ARG A 134 -18.00 14.30 -6.49
N PHE A 135 -17.15 13.33 -6.21
CA PHE A 135 -17.38 12.22 -5.27
C PHE A 135 -16.77 12.44 -3.88
N ASP A 136 -16.29 13.65 -3.58
CA ASP A 136 -15.69 14.01 -2.30
C ASP A 136 -14.46 13.15 -1.90
N ILE A 137 -13.64 12.80 -2.90
CA ILE A 137 -12.42 12.00 -2.71
C ILE A 137 -11.24 12.94 -2.49
N PRO A 138 -10.50 12.84 -1.36
CA PRO A 138 -9.48 13.83 -1.00
C PRO A 138 -8.29 13.90 -1.95
N ALA A 139 -7.95 12.83 -2.69
CA ALA A 139 -6.71 12.76 -3.46
C ALA A 139 -6.92 12.06 -4.80
N GLN A 140 -6.37 12.67 -5.86
CA GLN A 140 -6.38 12.11 -7.21
C GLN A 140 -5.63 10.77 -7.30
N SER A 141 -4.57 10.61 -6.50
CA SER A 141 -3.83 9.35 -6.40
C SER A 141 -4.70 8.17 -5.96
N THR A 142 -5.74 8.42 -5.15
CA THR A 142 -6.68 7.38 -4.73
C THR A 142 -7.46 6.82 -5.92
N VAL A 143 -7.98 7.70 -6.78
CA VAL A 143 -8.70 7.29 -8.00
C VAL A 143 -7.76 6.62 -8.99
N LEU A 144 -6.54 7.14 -9.16
CA LEU A 144 -5.53 6.53 -10.03
C LEU A 144 -5.14 5.12 -9.57
N ASN A 145 -5.04 4.90 -8.26
CA ASN A 145 -4.76 3.57 -7.73
C ASN A 145 -5.93 2.61 -8.04
N TRP A 146 -7.18 3.04 -7.89
CA TRP A 146 -8.34 2.22 -8.26
C TRP A 146 -8.36 1.87 -9.75
N GLN A 147 -8.03 2.83 -10.62
CA GLN A 147 -7.90 2.55 -12.07
C GLN A 147 -6.86 1.46 -12.32
N ARG A 148 -5.66 1.59 -11.75
CA ARG A 148 -4.59 0.59 -11.90
C ARG A 148 -4.95 -0.77 -11.29
N ASP A 149 -5.63 -0.78 -10.15
CA ASP A 149 -6.07 -2.01 -9.49
C ASP A 149 -7.12 -2.74 -10.33
N TYR A 150 -8.05 -1.98 -10.95
CA TYR A 150 -9.05 -2.51 -11.87
C TYR A 150 -8.43 -3.01 -13.18
N GLU A 151 -7.48 -2.28 -13.76
CA GLU A 151 -6.76 -2.72 -14.96
C GLU A 151 -5.98 -4.03 -14.73
N LYS A 152 -5.44 -4.24 -13.52
CA LYS A 152 -4.65 -5.43 -13.20
C LYS A 152 -5.48 -6.65 -12.79
N GLY A 153 -6.57 -6.44 -12.07
CA GLY A 153 -7.32 -7.53 -11.42
C GLY A 153 -8.83 -7.41 -11.53
N GLY A 154 -9.33 -6.54 -12.40
CA GLY A 154 -10.75 -6.29 -12.58
C GLY A 154 -11.44 -5.89 -11.27
N ILE A 155 -12.62 -6.45 -11.04
CA ILE A 155 -13.42 -6.18 -9.85
C ILE A 155 -12.73 -6.68 -8.57
N LEU A 156 -12.08 -7.85 -8.62
CA LEU A 156 -11.34 -8.42 -7.49
C LEU A 156 -10.18 -7.52 -7.07
N GLY A 157 -9.53 -6.86 -8.04
CA GLY A 157 -8.48 -5.87 -7.77
C GLY A 157 -8.94 -4.69 -6.92
N LEU A 158 -10.22 -4.31 -7.03
CA LEU A 158 -10.81 -3.19 -6.29
C LEU A 158 -11.26 -3.56 -4.87
N GLU A 159 -11.26 -4.84 -4.51
CA GLU A 159 -11.64 -5.27 -3.17
C GLU A 159 -10.68 -4.70 -2.11
N ASN A 160 -11.23 -4.48 -0.91
CA ASN A 160 -10.42 -3.96 0.18
C ASN A 160 -9.50 -5.08 0.68
N LYS A 161 -8.20 -4.93 0.41
CA LYS A 161 -7.18 -5.85 0.93
C LYS A 161 -7.11 -5.74 2.45
N PRO A 162 -6.93 -6.87 3.16
CA PRO A 162 -6.75 -6.84 4.61
C PRO A 162 -5.58 -5.91 4.97
N ILE A 163 -5.86 -4.95 5.84
CA ILE A 163 -4.86 -3.98 6.28
C ILE A 163 -4.02 -4.65 7.37
N GLY A 164 -2.71 -4.74 7.14
CA GLY A 164 -1.75 -5.21 8.12
C GLY A 164 -1.06 -6.52 7.72
N ARG A 165 -0.34 -7.09 8.69
CA ARG A 165 0.37 -8.36 8.48
C ARG A 165 -0.66 -9.48 8.29
N PRO A 166 -0.51 -10.35 7.27
CA PRO A 166 -1.33 -11.55 7.20
C PRO A 166 -1.20 -12.32 8.52
N LYS A 167 -2.32 -12.81 9.08
CA LYS A 167 -2.31 -13.72 10.23
C LYS A 167 -1.78 -15.08 9.76
N ILE A 168 -0.48 -15.17 9.49
CA ILE A 168 0.22 -16.44 9.47
C ILE A 168 0.54 -16.71 10.94
N MET A 169 -0.45 -17.21 11.67
CA MET A 169 -0.15 -17.99 12.86
C MET A 169 0.25 -19.37 12.34
N SER A 170 1.55 -19.64 12.25
CA SER A 170 1.96 -21.03 12.38
C SER A 170 1.56 -21.47 13.79
N ASP A 171 1.30 -22.78 13.97
CA ASP A 171 1.17 -23.45 15.27
C ASP A 171 2.46 -23.40 16.10
N TYR A 172 3.19 -22.29 16.05
CA TYR A 172 4.34 -22.00 16.86
C TYR A 172 3.86 -21.74 18.29
N LYS A 173 3.64 -22.84 19.01
CA LYS A 173 3.55 -22.83 20.47
C LYS A 173 4.83 -22.20 20.99
N ARG A 174 4.71 -20.99 21.53
CA ARG A 174 5.80 -20.29 22.22
C ARG A 174 6.42 -21.27 23.22
N LYS A 175 7.72 -21.55 23.10
CA LYS A 175 8.43 -22.43 24.04
C LYS A 175 8.13 -21.94 25.47
N LYS A 176 7.61 -22.82 26.33
CA LYS A 176 7.30 -22.48 27.72
C LYS A 176 8.55 -21.86 28.36
N ARG A 177 8.40 -20.74 29.06
CA ARG A 177 9.49 -20.16 29.84
C ARG A 177 9.96 -21.22 30.83
N LYS A 178 11.28 -21.41 30.95
CA LYS A 178 11.85 -22.26 32.00
C LYS A 178 11.33 -21.70 33.33
N SER A 179 10.70 -22.53 34.16
CA SER A 179 10.26 -22.13 35.49
C SER A 179 11.45 -21.85 36.39
N ASP A 180 11.34 -20.89 37.30
CA ASP A 180 12.36 -20.57 38.31
C ASP A 180 12.49 -21.66 39.41
N LYS A 181 11.81 -22.80 39.24
CA LYS A 181 11.91 -23.95 40.14
C LYS A 181 13.20 -24.72 39.83
N PRO A 182 13.95 -25.18 40.86
CA PRO A 182 15.06 -26.09 40.63
C PRO A 182 14.55 -27.34 39.92
N LEU A 183 15.33 -27.85 38.96
CA LEU A 183 14.96 -29.05 38.22
C LEU A 183 14.88 -30.24 39.19
N THR A 184 13.96 -31.15 38.91
CA THR A 184 13.94 -32.44 39.62
C THR A 184 15.13 -33.28 39.14
N ARG A 185 15.68 -34.16 39.99
CA ARG A 185 16.81 -35.04 39.63
C ARG A 185 16.62 -35.78 38.29
N GLU A 186 15.40 -36.22 37.99
CA GLU A 186 15.06 -36.87 36.71
C GLU A 186 15.18 -35.92 35.51
N GLU A 187 14.76 -34.67 35.67
CA GLU A 187 14.83 -33.65 34.61
C GLU A 187 16.27 -33.21 34.36
N GLU A 188 17.10 -33.14 35.40
CA GLU A 188 18.55 -32.91 35.28
C GLU A 188 19.22 -34.02 34.48
N LEU A 189 18.89 -35.28 34.77
CA LEU A 189 19.41 -36.43 34.03
C LEU A 189 18.98 -36.42 32.56
N LEU A 190 17.74 -36.04 32.26
CA LEU A 190 17.26 -35.90 30.89
C LEU A 190 18.01 -34.79 30.14
N LEU A 191 18.23 -33.65 30.79
CA LEU A 191 18.98 -32.54 30.21
C LEU A 191 20.42 -32.93 29.93
N GLU A 192 21.07 -33.63 30.86
CA GLU A 192 22.43 -34.14 30.64
C GLU A 192 22.46 -35.20 29.54
N ASN A 193 21.45 -36.08 29.45
CA ASN A 193 21.37 -37.05 28.36
C ASN A 193 21.23 -36.36 27.00
N GLU A 194 20.39 -35.32 26.90
CA GLU A 194 20.27 -34.51 25.68
C GLU A 194 21.59 -33.80 25.33
N ARG A 195 22.27 -33.23 26.34
CA ARG A 195 23.59 -32.60 26.19
C ARG A 195 24.61 -33.59 25.65
N LEU A 196 24.70 -34.77 26.26
CA LEU A 196 25.61 -35.86 25.86
C LEU A 196 25.28 -36.40 24.48
N ARG A 197 24.00 -36.48 24.08
CA ARG A 197 23.61 -36.87 22.72
C ARG A 197 24.06 -35.83 21.69
N ALA A 198 23.85 -34.54 21.97
CA ALA A 198 24.30 -33.47 21.10
C ALA A 198 25.83 -33.44 20.96
N GLU A 199 26.55 -33.64 22.06
CA GLU A 199 28.02 -33.74 22.08
C GLU A 199 28.51 -34.94 21.25
N ASN A 200 27.92 -36.12 21.43
CA ASN A 200 28.24 -37.30 20.64
C ASN A 200 27.95 -37.11 19.13
N ASP A 201 26.83 -36.48 18.78
CA ASP A 201 26.50 -36.22 17.38
C ASP A 201 27.48 -35.23 16.74
N PHE A 202 27.94 -34.24 17.51
CA PHE A 202 28.99 -33.33 17.07
C PHE A 202 30.33 -34.05 16.84
N LEU A 203 30.74 -34.92 17.77
CA LEU A 203 31.96 -35.72 17.65
C LEU A 203 31.91 -36.66 16.43
N LYS A 204 30.81 -37.39 16.24
CA LYS A 204 30.60 -38.24 15.06
C LYS A 204 30.70 -37.45 13.75
N LYS A 205 30.15 -36.24 13.73
CA LYS A 205 30.23 -35.36 12.56
C LYS A 205 31.67 -34.89 12.31
N LEU A 206 32.41 -34.59 13.36
CA LEU A 206 33.83 -34.23 13.29
C LEU A 206 34.68 -35.39 12.76
N ASP A 207 34.47 -36.60 13.26
CA ASP A 207 35.15 -37.82 12.79
C ASP A 207 34.83 -38.12 11.32
N ALA A 208 33.57 -37.95 10.92
CA ALA A 208 33.19 -38.10 9.51
C ALA A 208 33.93 -37.11 8.59
N LEU A 209 34.21 -35.89 9.07
CA LEU A 209 34.97 -34.88 8.33
C LEU A 209 36.47 -35.20 8.28
N THR A 210 37.06 -35.67 9.38
CA THR A 210 38.49 -36.05 9.43
C THR A 210 38.77 -37.27 8.55
N LEU A 211 37.91 -38.28 8.56
CA LEU A 211 37.98 -39.44 7.67
C LEU A 211 37.89 -39.03 6.20
N LYS A 212 36.96 -38.13 5.84
CA LYS A 212 36.87 -37.58 4.47
C LYS A 212 38.16 -36.86 4.07
N LYS A 213 38.72 -36.03 4.95
CA LYS A 213 39.97 -35.30 4.70
C LYS A 213 41.18 -36.23 4.52
N ASN A 214 41.27 -37.31 5.30
CA ASN A 214 42.36 -38.27 5.20
C ASN A 214 42.26 -39.15 3.94
N LYS A 215 41.04 -39.48 3.48
CA LYS A 215 40.82 -40.15 2.17
C LYS A 215 41.14 -39.26 0.96
N GLN A 216 41.12 -37.93 1.12
CA GLN A 216 41.38 -36.96 0.06
C GLN A 216 42.84 -36.48 -0.01
N LYS A 217 43.70 -36.86 0.93
CA LYS A 217 45.14 -36.60 0.81
C LYS A 217 45.73 -37.59 -0.21
N PRO A 218 46.32 -37.12 -1.33
CA PRO A 218 47.08 -38.02 -2.20
C PRO A 218 48.28 -38.56 -1.43
N SER A 219 48.65 -39.82 -1.66
CA SER A 219 49.90 -40.38 -1.17
C SER A 219 51.04 -39.48 -1.67
N LYS A 220 51.78 -38.86 -0.75
CA LYS A 220 53.03 -38.19 -1.10
C LYS A 220 54.02 -39.30 -1.47
N ASN A 221 54.22 -39.51 -2.77
CA ASN A 221 55.45 -40.11 -3.29
C ASN A 221 56.56 -39.06 -3.24
#